data_AF-A0A3M1SEK6-F1
#
_entry.id   AF-A0A3M1SEK6-F1
#
_cell.length_a   1.000
_cell.length_b   1.000
_cell.length_c   1.000
_cell.angle_alpha   90.00
_cell.angle_beta   90.00
_cell.angle_gamma   90.00
#
_symmetry.space_group_name_H-M   'P 1'
#
loop_
_entity.id
_entity.type
_entity.pdbx_description
1 polymer ?
#
loop_
_entity_poly.entity_id
_entity_poly.type
_entity_poly.pdbx_seq_one_letter_code
_entity_poly.pdbx_strand_id
1 'polypeptide(L)'
;MRRTYWFQGVLAALCVAVSASSLFAEYRETLTEDAPRVDLVTDYGLVSDDTIDQSDRLQKAIDELSAQGGGKLVLKKGRYAFADVVFKSNVHLFIEGGTVLKPYIAWDERRAVNMFHFGTDDIEVENVSLRGWNGRFTVEFRPHEPGLRVVSCKLVRNFLICNMNVQECWTKFCTIILGPPDTSPEKEGFFGATDGTIRDCSVFDASGGYGLAQVHAGKRILFENLYTRGGVAMRVETGVRPKNPKQIGGAFDLVGRNLKSENAGTCVLLSPHSTHNGVVKVDGVEAISCDFAVKIAPGFISKRKKREGPEPGTFAEGTTIKNVHAVFGTNTQRGWTSMKYVHPELLKYVRMSKEQPGKMRGASIAPVLYAGKYKVNIENVTGEGFEYVTKPVITEDDAVPKEVFRKLHREHLEKIGYYSQKAGESE
;
A
#
# COMPACT_ATOMS: atom_id res chain seq x y z
N MET A 1 44.25 -49.21 -48.87
CA MET A 1 44.75 -47.96 -48.26
C MET A 1 43.61 -46.95 -48.25
N ARG A 2 43.44 -46.23 -47.13
CA ARG A 2 42.49 -45.12 -46.87
C ARG A 2 41.05 -45.48 -46.52
N ARG A 3 40.83 -45.56 -45.20
CA ARG A 3 39.57 -45.26 -44.51
C ARG A 3 39.17 -43.81 -44.79
N THR A 4 37.87 -43.53 -44.89
CA THR A 4 37.35 -42.18 -44.69
C THR A 4 36.01 -42.28 -43.96
N TYR A 5 36.01 -41.77 -42.73
CA TYR A 5 34.87 -41.71 -41.83
C TYR A 5 33.98 -40.54 -42.27
N TRP A 6 32.68 -40.79 -42.45
CA TRP A 6 31.70 -39.71 -42.52
C TRP A 6 31.03 -39.58 -41.14
N PHE A 7 31.34 -38.48 -40.47
CA PHE A 7 30.77 -38.04 -39.21
C PHE A 7 29.26 -37.77 -39.39
N GLN A 8 28.41 -38.48 -38.64
CA GLN A 8 27.05 -38.03 -38.37
C GLN A 8 27.11 -37.00 -37.25
N GLY A 9 26.94 -35.72 -37.62
CA GLY A 9 26.76 -34.64 -36.66
C GLY A 9 25.32 -34.68 -36.12
N VAL A 10 25.14 -35.17 -34.90
CA VAL A 10 23.91 -35.00 -34.14
C VAL A 10 23.92 -33.57 -33.59
N LEU A 11 23.07 -32.70 -34.14
CA LEU A 11 22.83 -31.38 -33.59
C LEU A 11 21.97 -31.55 -32.33
N ALA A 12 22.61 -31.55 -31.15
CA ALA A 12 21.91 -31.48 -29.88
C ALA A 12 21.32 -30.07 -29.71
N ALA A 13 20.01 -29.95 -29.90
CA ALA A 13 19.28 -28.74 -29.50
C ALA A 13 19.29 -28.64 -27.97
N LEU A 14 20.21 -27.82 -27.44
CA LEU A 14 20.17 -27.40 -26.05
C LEU A 14 18.96 -26.49 -25.85
N CYS A 15 17.83 -27.08 -25.44
CA CYS A 15 16.74 -26.33 -24.83
C CYS A 15 17.26 -25.79 -23.48
N VAL A 16 17.79 -24.57 -23.48
CA VAL A 16 17.93 -23.79 -22.25
C VAL A 16 16.51 -23.44 -21.84
N ALA A 17 15.90 -24.29 -21.01
CA ALA A 17 14.73 -23.91 -20.25
C ALA A 17 15.17 -22.80 -19.31
N VAL A 18 14.99 -21.55 -19.73
CA VAL A 18 14.92 -20.43 -18.80
C VAL A 18 13.68 -20.70 -17.97
N SER A 19 13.86 -21.31 -16.81
CA SER A 19 12.86 -21.34 -15.77
C SER A 19 12.66 -19.90 -15.31
N ALA A 20 11.84 -19.16 -16.05
CA ALA A 20 11.14 -18.01 -15.51
C ALA A 20 10.35 -18.56 -14.32
N SER A 21 10.93 -18.43 -13.14
CA SER A 21 10.23 -18.64 -11.89
C SER A 21 9.17 -17.54 -11.85
N SER A 22 8.01 -17.83 -12.42
CA SER A 22 6.82 -17.02 -12.23
C SER A 22 6.63 -16.98 -10.72
N LEU A 23 6.90 -15.84 -10.09
CA LEU A 23 6.47 -15.60 -8.72
C LEU A 23 4.95 -15.76 -8.75
N PHE A 24 4.45 -16.90 -8.28
CA PHE A 24 3.02 -17.14 -8.05
C PHE A 24 2.61 -16.35 -6.80
N ALA A 25 2.66 -15.02 -6.92
CA ALA A 25 2.30 -14.08 -5.88
C ALA A 25 0.93 -13.50 -6.21
N GLU A 26 -0.12 -14.31 -6.22
CA GLU A 26 -1.47 -13.84 -6.50
C GLU A 26 -2.54 -14.73 -5.88
N TYR A 27 -3.70 -14.12 -5.67
CA TYR A 27 -4.95 -14.78 -5.37
C TYR A 27 -5.26 -15.88 -6.39
N ARG A 28 -5.75 -17.01 -5.90
CA ARG A 28 -6.29 -18.10 -6.72
C ARG A 28 -7.78 -18.20 -6.49
N GLU A 29 -8.55 -18.15 -7.58
CA GLU A 29 -10.00 -18.32 -7.52
C GLU A 29 -10.35 -19.69 -6.95
N THR A 30 -11.19 -19.69 -5.92
CA THR A 30 -11.68 -20.89 -5.23
C THR A 30 -13.18 -21.01 -5.31
N LEU A 31 -13.86 -19.92 -5.66
CA LEU A 31 -15.29 -19.85 -5.79
C LEU A 31 -15.72 -20.50 -7.10
N THR A 32 -16.56 -21.53 -7.01
CA THR A 32 -17.11 -22.20 -8.18
C THR A 32 -18.34 -21.46 -8.72
N GLU A 33 -18.76 -21.80 -9.95
CA GLU A 33 -19.95 -21.20 -10.56
C GLU A 33 -21.22 -21.54 -9.77
N ASP A 34 -21.32 -22.78 -9.29
CA ASP A 34 -22.44 -23.36 -8.52
C ASP A 34 -22.42 -23.03 -7.02
N ALA A 35 -21.40 -22.30 -6.54
CA ALA A 35 -21.31 -21.92 -5.13
C ALA A 35 -22.59 -21.19 -4.64
N PRO A 36 -23.06 -21.48 -3.40
CA PRO A 36 -24.26 -20.87 -2.85
C PRO A 36 -24.24 -19.34 -2.95
N ARG A 37 -25.40 -18.76 -3.26
CA ARG A 37 -25.56 -17.31 -3.43
C ARG A 37 -26.64 -16.81 -2.49
N VAL A 38 -26.30 -15.78 -1.74
CA VAL A 38 -27.16 -15.10 -0.77
C VAL A 38 -27.24 -13.62 -1.15
N ASP A 39 -28.44 -13.07 -1.19
CA ASP A 39 -28.68 -11.65 -1.41
C ASP A 39 -28.93 -10.95 -0.06
N LEU A 40 -28.02 -10.05 0.31
CA LEU A 40 -28.03 -9.41 1.62
C LEU A 40 -29.27 -8.54 1.86
N VAL A 41 -29.90 -8.01 0.80
CA VAL A 41 -31.10 -7.18 0.92
C VAL A 41 -32.31 -8.07 1.18
N THR A 42 -32.53 -9.10 0.36
CA THR A 42 -33.73 -9.94 0.49
C THR A 42 -33.64 -10.94 1.63
N ASP A 43 -32.45 -11.50 1.89
CA ASP A 43 -32.31 -12.63 2.80
C ASP A 43 -31.91 -12.19 4.22
N TYR A 44 -31.24 -11.03 4.34
CA TYR A 44 -30.77 -10.48 5.62
C TYR A 44 -31.33 -9.10 5.97
N GLY A 45 -32.19 -8.54 5.10
CA GLY A 45 -32.91 -7.30 5.38
C GLY A 45 -32.00 -6.07 5.45
N LEU A 46 -30.86 -6.08 4.74
CA LEU A 46 -30.07 -4.85 4.57
C LEU A 46 -30.90 -3.84 3.79
N VAL A 47 -30.94 -2.60 4.28
CA VAL A 47 -31.66 -1.50 3.64
C VAL A 47 -30.67 -0.47 3.11
N SER A 48 -31.01 0.22 2.03
CA SER A 48 -30.17 1.28 1.48
C SER A 48 -30.23 2.55 2.33
N ASP A 49 -29.65 2.49 3.53
CA ASP A 49 -29.48 3.58 4.47
C ASP A 49 -28.07 3.51 5.08
N ASP A 50 -27.26 4.55 4.85
CA ASP A 50 -25.89 4.69 5.37
C ASP A 50 -25.80 5.53 6.66
N THR A 51 -26.94 5.78 7.30
CA THR A 51 -27.05 6.44 8.62
C THR A 51 -27.22 5.45 9.77
N ILE A 52 -27.57 4.19 9.47
CA ILE A 52 -27.75 3.13 10.45
C ILE A 52 -26.63 2.09 10.35
N ASP A 53 -26.25 1.50 11.47
CA ASP A 53 -25.34 0.36 11.49
C ASP A 53 -26.03 -0.90 10.97
N GLN A 54 -25.39 -1.59 10.02
CA GLN A 54 -25.87 -2.85 9.47
C GLN A 54 -24.86 -3.99 9.60
N SER A 55 -23.82 -3.79 10.43
CA SER A 55 -22.71 -4.72 10.63
C SER A 55 -23.18 -6.08 11.14
N ASP A 56 -24.08 -6.11 12.13
CA ASP A 56 -24.61 -7.37 12.68
C ASP A 56 -25.34 -8.22 11.64
N ARG A 57 -26.09 -7.59 10.72
CA ARG A 57 -26.80 -8.29 9.65
C ARG A 57 -25.82 -8.91 8.66
N LEU A 58 -24.79 -8.16 8.27
CA LEU A 58 -23.75 -8.65 7.39
C LEU A 58 -22.92 -9.75 8.06
N GLN A 59 -22.58 -9.60 9.34
CA GLN A 59 -21.84 -10.59 10.12
C GLN A 59 -22.62 -11.91 10.20
N LYS A 60 -23.93 -11.85 10.51
CA LYS A 60 -24.80 -13.03 10.52
C LYS A 60 -24.79 -13.77 9.17
N ALA A 61 -24.82 -13.02 8.06
CA ALA A 61 -24.76 -13.62 6.72
C ALA A 61 -23.42 -14.30 6.42
N ILE A 62 -22.31 -13.69 6.84
CA ILE A 62 -20.97 -14.27 6.72
C ILE A 62 -20.88 -15.56 7.53
N ASP A 63 -21.33 -15.54 8.79
CA ASP A 63 -21.23 -16.68 9.70
C ASP A 63 -22.08 -17.87 9.21
N GLU A 64 -23.33 -17.63 8.82
CA GLU A 64 -24.24 -18.67 8.32
C GLU A 64 -23.78 -19.26 6.99
N LEU A 65 -23.26 -18.44 6.08
CA LEU A 65 -22.75 -18.91 4.79
C LEU A 65 -21.45 -19.70 4.95
N SER A 66 -20.54 -19.24 5.82
CA SER A 66 -19.29 -19.97 6.10
C SER A 66 -19.57 -21.32 6.77
N ALA A 67 -20.55 -21.39 7.68
CA ALA A 67 -20.99 -22.64 8.29
C ALA A 67 -21.53 -23.67 7.28
N GLN A 68 -21.99 -23.21 6.11
CA GLN A 68 -22.44 -24.05 4.99
C GLN A 68 -21.32 -24.40 3.99
N GLY A 69 -20.07 -24.04 4.32
CA GLY A 69 -18.90 -24.29 3.46
C GLY A 69 -18.45 -23.09 2.63
N GLY A 70 -19.17 -21.96 2.70
CA GLY A 70 -18.83 -20.72 1.99
C GLY A 70 -19.70 -20.46 0.76
N GLY A 71 -19.38 -19.37 0.05
CA GLY A 71 -20.11 -18.95 -1.13
C GLY A 71 -20.09 -17.45 -1.40
N LYS A 72 -21.13 -16.97 -2.08
CA LYS A 72 -21.30 -15.60 -2.58
C LYS A 72 -22.31 -14.85 -1.73
N LEU A 73 -21.85 -13.81 -1.03
CA LEU A 73 -22.71 -12.75 -0.51
C LEU A 73 -22.83 -11.65 -1.56
N VAL A 74 -24.04 -11.25 -1.90
CA VAL A 74 -24.29 -10.19 -2.88
C VAL A 74 -24.95 -9.02 -2.19
N LEU A 75 -24.31 -7.85 -2.29
CA LEU A 75 -24.86 -6.57 -1.87
C LEU A 75 -25.32 -5.81 -3.11
N LYS A 76 -26.64 -5.59 -3.22
CA LYS A 76 -27.24 -4.81 -4.29
C LYS A 76 -26.96 -3.32 -4.15
N LYS A 77 -27.00 -2.62 -5.29
CA LYS A 77 -26.77 -1.19 -5.37
C LYS A 77 -27.60 -0.44 -4.32
N GLY A 78 -26.91 0.33 -3.49
CA GLY A 78 -27.51 1.11 -2.41
C GLY A 78 -26.46 1.89 -1.63
N ARG A 79 -26.85 2.38 -0.45
CA ARG A 79 -25.97 3.06 0.50
C ARG A 79 -26.02 2.31 1.83
N TYR A 80 -24.87 1.92 2.38
CA TYR A 80 -24.80 1.12 3.60
C TYR A 80 -23.67 1.59 4.51
N ALA A 81 -23.80 1.39 5.82
CA ALA A 81 -22.73 1.64 6.77
C ALA A 81 -22.35 0.37 7.54
N PHE A 82 -21.04 0.14 7.67
CA PHE A 82 -20.47 -1.04 8.34
C PHE A 82 -19.26 -0.66 9.17
N ALA A 83 -19.04 -1.38 10.27
CA ALA A 83 -17.86 -1.34 11.10
C ALA A 83 -17.54 -2.74 11.61
N ASP A 84 -16.25 -3.06 11.66
CA ASP A 84 -15.70 -4.25 12.30
C ASP A 84 -16.30 -5.60 11.87
N VAL A 85 -16.70 -5.71 10.61
CA VAL A 85 -17.19 -6.97 10.05
C VAL A 85 -16.01 -7.92 9.83
N VAL A 86 -16.04 -9.08 10.48
CA VAL A 86 -14.98 -10.09 10.43
C VAL A 86 -15.34 -11.14 9.40
N PHE A 87 -14.54 -11.24 8.34
CA PHE A 87 -14.72 -12.29 7.33
C PHE A 87 -14.45 -13.67 7.92
N LYS A 88 -15.07 -14.69 7.33
CA LYS A 88 -14.82 -16.10 7.60
C LYS A 88 -14.36 -16.79 6.31
N SER A 89 -13.69 -17.93 6.45
CA SER A 89 -13.12 -18.63 5.30
C SER A 89 -14.17 -19.00 4.26
N ASN A 90 -13.76 -19.00 2.99
CA ASN A 90 -14.56 -19.33 1.82
C ASN A 90 -15.76 -18.38 1.56
N VAL A 91 -15.79 -17.21 2.19
CA VAL A 91 -16.85 -16.21 1.97
C VAL A 91 -16.36 -15.09 1.05
N HIS A 92 -17.15 -14.83 0.01
CA HIS A 92 -16.85 -13.84 -1.02
C HIS A 92 -17.97 -12.80 -1.10
N LEU A 93 -17.65 -11.54 -0.78
CA LEU A 93 -18.57 -10.41 -0.85
C LEU A 93 -18.48 -9.71 -2.20
N PHE A 94 -19.57 -9.76 -2.95
CA PHE A 94 -19.79 -9.10 -4.24
C PHE A 94 -20.66 -7.86 -4.04
N ILE A 95 -20.10 -6.68 -4.26
CA ILE A 95 -20.79 -5.40 -4.12
C ILE A 95 -21.09 -4.83 -5.50
N GLU A 96 -22.36 -4.58 -5.78
CA GLU A 96 -22.78 -4.08 -7.08
C GLU A 96 -22.20 -2.69 -7.38
N GLY A 97 -21.77 -2.49 -8.63
CA GLY A 97 -21.22 -1.22 -9.10
C GLY A 97 -22.13 -0.03 -8.79
N GLY A 98 -21.53 1.06 -8.32
CA GLY A 98 -22.26 2.26 -7.89
C GLY A 98 -22.88 2.18 -6.48
N THR A 99 -22.67 1.08 -5.74
CA THR A 99 -22.93 1.05 -4.29
C THR A 99 -22.00 2.02 -3.56
N VAL A 100 -22.50 2.67 -2.52
CA VAL A 100 -21.71 3.48 -1.61
C VAL A 100 -21.69 2.85 -0.23
N LEU A 101 -20.50 2.66 0.32
CA LEU A 101 -20.29 2.23 1.69
C LEU A 101 -19.74 3.39 2.53
N LYS A 102 -20.10 3.44 3.80
CA LYS A 102 -19.48 4.32 4.79
C LYS A 102 -18.97 3.52 5.97
N PRO A 103 -17.80 3.86 6.54
CA PRO A 103 -17.46 3.40 7.88
C PRO A 103 -18.55 3.87 8.85
N TYR A 104 -19.17 2.94 9.56
CA TYR A 104 -20.03 3.30 10.68
C TYR A 104 -19.14 3.73 11.85
N ILE A 105 -19.46 4.86 12.46
CA ILE A 105 -18.71 5.44 13.58
C ILE A 105 -19.73 5.83 14.63
N ALA A 106 -19.67 5.18 15.80
CA ALA A 106 -20.51 5.56 16.92
C ALA A 106 -20.13 6.97 17.43
N TRP A 107 -21.10 7.69 18.02
CA TRP A 107 -20.95 9.09 18.43
C TRP A 107 -19.77 9.36 19.37
N ASP A 108 -19.40 8.38 20.19
CA ASP A 108 -18.34 8.44 21.19
C ASP A 108 -17.13 7.56 20.83
N GLU A 109 -17.00 7.15 19.57
CA GLU A 109 -15.93 6.26 19.13
C GLU A 109 -14.56 6.94 19.24
N ARG A 110 -13.68 6.37 20.08
CA ARG A 110 -12.34 6.91 20.39
C ARG A 110 -11.20 6.10 19.80
N ARG A 111 -11.50 5.02 19.07
CA ARG A 111 -10.49 4.24 18.34
C ARG A 111 -10.61 4.39 16.84
N ALA A 112 -9.56 3.94 16.17
CA ALA A 112 -9.59 3.73 14.73
C ALA A 112 -10.63 2.66 14.37
N VAL A 113 -11.36 2.87 13.27
CA VAL A 113 -12.36 1.92 12.77
C VAL A 113 -11.82 1.23 11.52
N ASN A 114 -11.98 -0.09 11.45
CA ASN A 114 -11.82 -0.84 10.22
C ASN A 114 -13.22 -1.30 9.79
N MET A 115 -13.60 -1.13 8.53
CA MET A 115 -14.90 -1.64 8.07
C MET A 115 -14.92 -3.16 8.01
N PHE A 116 -13.83 -3.75 7.50
CA PHE A 116 -13.68 -5.19 7.30
C PHE A 116 -12.36 -5.70 7.86
N HIS A 117 -12.40 -6.90 8.44
CA HIS A 117 -11.24 -7.63 8.91
C HIS A 117 -11.08 -8.92 8.10
N PHE A 118 -9.94 -9.04 7.44
CA PHE A 118 -9.46 -10.28 6.83
C PHE A 118 -8.50 -10.94 7.80
N GLY A 119 -9.06 -11.79 8.66
CA GLY A 119 -8.39 -12.34 9.83
C GLY A 119 -8.20 -11.29 10.93
N THR A 120 -8.05 -11.77 12.16
CA THR A 120 -7.80 -10.94 13.35
C THR A 120 -6.50 -11.40 14.02
N ASP A 121 -6.33 -11.15 15.31
CA ASP A 121 -5.16 -11.61 16.05
C ASP A 121 -5.21 -13.11 16.40
N ASP A 122 -6.41 -13.67 16.39
CA ASP A 122 -6.77 -15.00 16.84
C ASP A 122 -7.60 -15.78 15.80
N ILE A 123 -8.17 -15.10 14.81
CA ILE A 123 -8.95 -15.71 13.74
C ILE A 123 -8.12 -15.73 12.46
N GLU A 124 -7.71 -16.93 12.05
CA GLU A 124 -7.15 -17.19 10.73
C GLU A 124 -8.28 -17.37 9.71
N VAL A 125 -8.15 -16.77 8.52
CA VAL A 125 -9.13 -16.91 7.44
C VAL A 125 -8.45 -17.20 6.12
N GLU A 126 -9.15 -17.90 5.23
CA GLU A 126 -8.65 -18.16 3.88
C GLU A 126 -9.73 -18.17 2.81
N ASN A 127 -9.31 -17.96 1.56
CA ASN A 127 -10.19 -18.00 0.40
C ASN A 127 -11.32 -16.97 0.53
N VAL A 128 -10.95 -15.71 0.74
CA VAL A 128 -11.89 -14.61 0.99
C VAL A 128 -11.76 -13.54 -0.07
N SER A 129 -12.84 -12.81 -0.33
CA SER A 129 -12.72 -11.65 -1.20
C SER A 129 -13.75 -10.56 -0.99
N LEU A 130 -13.33 -9.33 -1.23
CA LEU A 130 -14.15 -8.12 -1.28
C LEU A 130 -14.05 -7.53 -2.69
N ARG A 131 -15.14 -7.60 -3.47
CA ARG A 131 -15.09 -7.31 -4.91
C ARG A 131 -16.24 -6.42 -5.34
N GLY A 132 -15.95 -5.40 -6.14
CA GLY A 132 -16.96 -4.78 -7.01
C GLY A 132 -17.33 -5.70 -8.18
N TRP A 133 -18.62 -5.85 -8.47
CA TRP A 133 -19.14 -6.53 -9.66
C TRP A 133 -20.09 -5.63 -10.44
N ASN A 134 -20.12 -5.77 -11.77
CA ASN A 134 -20.78 -4.82 -12.68
C ASN A 134 -20.29 -3.36 -12.52
N GLY A 135 -19.03 -3.19 -12.11
CA GLY A 135 -18.40 -1.88 -11.90
C GLY A 135 -17.73 -1.78 -10.53
N ARG A 136 -17.28 -0.57 -10.21
CA ARG A 136 -16.63 -0.25 -8.93
C ARG A 136 -17.69 0.19 -7.90
N PHE A 137 -17.50 -0.21 -6.66
CA PHE A 137 -18.19 0.41 -5.52
C PHE A 137 -17.34 1.53 -4.93
N THR A 138 -17.94 2.43 -4.16
CA THR A 138 -17.23 3.55 -3.53
C THR A 138 -17.34 3.46 -2.01
N VAL A 139 -16.23 3.65 -1.31
CA VAL A 139 -16.24 3.90 0.14
C VAL A 139 -16.05 5.40 0.36
N GLU A 140 -16.97 6.04 1.08
CA GLU A 140 -16.91 7.45 1.45
C GLU A 140 -16.46 7.57 2.91
N PHE A 141 -15.29 8.14 3.14
CA PHE A 141 -14.85 8.47 4.49
C PHE A 141 -15.46 9.79 4.94
N ARG A 142 -15.54 9.94 6.26
CA ARG A 142 -15.82 11.21 6.93
C ARG A 142 -14.66 11.51 7.88
N PRO A 143 -14.44 12.78 8.27
CA PRO A 143 -13.39 13.11 9.21
C PRO A 143 -13.51 12.30 10.50
N HIS A 144 -12.45 11.58 10.86
CA HIS A 144 -12.35 10.81 12.09
C HIS A 144 -10.89 10.81 12.53
N GLU A 145 -10.58 11.56 13.58
CA GLU A 145 -9.21 11.78 14.05
C GLU A 145 -8.47 10.48 14.40
N PRO A 146 -9.11 9.50 15.08
CA PRO A 146 -8.47 8.22 15.36
C PRO A 146 -8.06 7.45 14.11
N GLY A 147 -8.74 7.68 12.97
CA GLY A 147 -8.41 7.12 11.65
C GLY A 147 -9.37 6.03 11.18
N LEU A 148 -9.40 5.83 9.86
CA LEU A 148 -10.32 4.90 9.20
C LEU A 148 -9.57 3.99 8.24
N ARG A 149 -10.02 2.74 8.14
CA ARG A 149 -9.55 1.77 7.15
C ARG A 149 -10.74 1.05 6.55
N VAL A 150 -10.61 0.65 5.29
CA VAL A 150 -11.59 -0.24 4.67
C VAL A 150 -11.30 -1.66 5.08
N VAL A 151 -10.06 -2.14 4.87
CA VAL A 151 -9.70 -3.52 5.19
C VAL A 151 -8.43 -3.59 6.03
N SER A 152 -8.52 -4.32 7.13
CA SER A 152 -7.36 -4.80 7.88
C SER A 152 -7.10 -6.26 7.55
N CYS A 153 -5.95 -6.54 6.95
CA CYS A 153 -5.48 -7.90 6.67
C CYS A 153 -4.43 -8.29 7.71
N LYS A 154 -4.77 -9.26 8.56
CA LYS A 154 -3.84 -9.85 9.54
C LYS A 154 -3.57 -11.30 9.15
N LEU A 155 -4.22 -12.25 9.81
CA LEU A 155 -4.08 -13.69 9.58
C LEU A 155 -4.97 -14.16 8.43
N VAL A 156 -4.62 -13.75 7.19
CA VAL A 156 -5.35 -14.14 5.99
C VAL A 156 -4.48 -14.81 4.94
N ARG A 157 -5.00 -15.85 4.28
CA ARG A 157 -4.39 -16.52 3.13
C ARG A 157 -5.34 -16.52 1.92
N ASN A 158 -4.80 -16.40 0.72
CA ASN A 158 -5.57 -16.48 -0.52
C ASN A 158 -6.74 -15.48 -0.57
N PHE A 159 -6.43 -14.18 -0.68
CA PHE A 159 -7.44 -13.12 -0.64
C PHE A 159 -7.44 -12.21 -1.86
N LEU A 160 -8.61 -11.68 -2.20
CA LEU A 160 -8.78 -10.67 -3.26
C LEU A 160 -9.52 -9.43 -2.75
N ILE A 161 -8.96 -8.25 -3.00
CA ILE A 161 -9.64 -6.96 -2.84
C ILE A 161 -9.61 -6.26 -4.20
N CYS A 162 -10.75 -6.01 -4.81
CA CYS A 162 -10.78 -5.36 -6.13
C CYS A 162 -12.01 -4.51 -6.46
N ASN A 163 -11.86 -3.67 -7.49
CA ASN A 163 -12.90 -2.81 -8.06
C ASN A 163 -13.50 -1.85 -7.04
N MET A 164 -12.63 -1.10 -6.36
CA MET A 164 -13.01 -0.18 -5.29
C MET A 164 -12.50 1.23 -5.55
N ASN A 165 -13.34 2.22 -5.28
CA ASN A 165 -12.92 3.60 -5.10
C ASN A 165 -13.05 3.97 -3.62
N VAL A 166 -12.14 4.79 -3.12
CA VAL A 166 -12.24 5.37 -1.79
C VAL A 166 -12.12 6.88 -1.89
N GLN A 167 -13.19 7.56 -1.54
CA GLN A 167 -13.19 9.00 -1.35
C GLN A 167 -12.77 9.27 0.10
N GLU A 168 -11.48 9.57 0.26
CA GLU A 168 -10.86 9.88 1.54
C GLU A 168 -11.11 11.36 1.89
N CYS A 169 -10.74 11.76 3.11
CA CYS A 169 -10.79 13.15 3.56
C CYS A 169 -9.59 13.50 4.45
N TRP A 170 -8.40 13.06 4.04
CA TRP A 170 -7.12 13.27 4.71
C TRP A 170 -7.01 12.66 6.12
N THR A 171 -7.74 11.58 6.39
CA THR A 171 -7.70 10.83 7.65
C THR A 171 -6.36 10.10 7.85
N LYS A 172 -6.20 9.53 9.05
CA LYS A 172 -5.09 8.65 9.35
C LYS A 172 -5.32 7.25 8.78
N PHE A 173 -4.20 6.63 8.41
CA PHE A 173 -4.03 5.27 7.89
C PHE A 173 -4.22 5.10 6.39
N CYS A 174 -3.55 4.06 5.87
CA CYS A 174 -3.84 3.61 4.54
C CYS A 174 -5.17 2.86 4.54
N THR A 175 -5.91 2.98 3.45
CA THR A 175 -7.22 2.35 3.23
C THR A 175 -7.18 0.84 3.46
N ILE A 176 -6.10 0.19 3.03
CA ILE A 176 -5.84 -1.24 3.21
C ILE A 176 -4.53 -1.39 3.98
N ILE A 177 -4.56 -2.14 5.08
CA ILE A 177 -3.36 -2.42 5.89
C ILE A 177 -3.10 -3.91 5.94
N LEU A 178 -1.83 -4.29 5.76
CA LEU A 178 -1.36 -5.66 5.86
C LEU A 178 -0.36 -5.71 7.01
N GLY A 179 -0.78 -6.28 8.14
CA GLY A 179 -0.02 -6.23 9.38
C GLY A 179 0.12 -7.60 10.05
N PRO A 180 1.10 -7.76 10.95
CA PRO A 180 1.12 -8.91 11.83
C PRO A 180 -0.03 -8.79 12.85
N PRO A 181 -0.46 -9.91 13.46
CA PRO A 181 -1.36 -9.86 14.61
C PRO A 181 -0.70 -9.17 15.81
N ASP A 182 -1.49 -8.50 16.64
CA ASP A 182 -1.06 -7.81 17.85
C ASP A 182 -0.88 -8.75 19.05
N THR A 183 -1.57 -9.90 19.04
CA THR A 183 -1.38 -11.00 19.98
C THR A 183 -0.68 -12.16 19.28
N SER A 184 0.25 -12.80 19.98
CA SER A 184 1.10 -13.80 19.38
C SER A 184 0.79 -15.17 19.99
N PRO A 185 0.25 -16.14 19.21
CA PRO A 185 0.36 -17.54 19.61
C PRO A 185 1.84 -17.92 19.78
N GLU A 186 2.14 -18.89 20.64
CA GLU A 186 3.50 -19.45 20.89
C GLU A 186 4.13 -20.16 19.67
N LYS A 187 3.52 -20.03 18.49
CA LYS A 187 3.92 -20.69 17.25
C LYS A 187 4.99 -19.90 16.51
N GLU A 188 5.96 -20.62 15.96
CA GLU A 188 6.98 -20.10 15.03
C GLU A 188 6.43 -20.00 13.60
N GLY A 189 6.95 -19.06 12.81
CA GLY A 189 6.62 -18.95 11.39
C GLY A 189 6.39 -17.52 10.92
N PHE A 190 5.92 -17.38 9.68
CA PHE A 190 5.51 -16.09 9.11
C PHE A 190 4.10 -15.72 9.59
N PHE A 191 3.94 -14.50 10.11
CA PHE A 191 2.67 -14.00 10.62
C PHE A 191 2.30 -12.70 9.90
N GLY A 192 1.33 -12.80 9.00
CA GLY A 192 0.81 -11.70 8.20
C GLY A 192 0.03 -12.24 7.01
N ALA A 193 -0.47 -11.33 6.18
CA ALA A 193 -1.29 -11.69 5.03
C ALA A 193 -0.47 -12.44 3.95
N THR A 194 -1.03 -13.48 3.34
CA THR A 194 -0.35 -14.30 2.32
C THR A 194 -1.21 -14.59 1.10
N ASP A 195 -0.56 -14.79 -0.05
CA ASP A 195 -1.20 -15.22 -1.30
C ASP A 195 -2.33 -14.26 -1.75
N GLY A 196 -2.03 -12.97 -1.73
CA GLY A 196 -3.03 -11.92 -1.90
C GLY A 196 -2.99 -11.25 -3.26
N THR A 197 -4.12 -10.69 -3.68
CA THR A 197 -4.19 -9.70 -4.76
C THR A 197 -5.01 -8.50 -4.35
N ILE A 198 -4.44 -7.30 -4.54
CA ILE A 198 -5.13 -6.02 -4.43
C ILE A 198 -5.05 -5.37 -5.80
N ARG A 199 -6.19 -5.23 -6.48
CA ARG A 199 -6.20 -4.69 -7.85
C ARG A 199 -7.36 -3.81 -8.17
N ASP A 200 -7.18 -2.92 -9.15
CA ASP A 200 -8.25 -2.03 -9.63
C ASP A 200 -8.88 -1.23 -8.49
N CYS A 201 -8.02 -0.65 -7.65
CA CYS A 201 -8.41 0.13 -6.49
C CYS A 201 -7.87 1.56 -6.60
N SER A 202 -8.70 2.53 -6.20
CA SER A 202 -8.35 3.95 -6.25
C SER A 202 -8.64 4.63 -4.91
N VAL A 203 -7.76 5.53 -4.46
CA VAL A 203 -8.05 6.44 -3.35
C VAL A 203 -7.88 7.89 -3.79
N PHE A 204 -8.78 8.75 -3.35
CA PHE A 204 -8.74 10.18 -3.61
C PHE A 204 -8.61 10.95 -2.31
N ASP A 205 -7.78 12.00 -2.32
CA ASP A 205 -7.58 12.91 -1.19
C ASP A 205 -6.96 12.22 0.05
N ALA A 206 -6.03 11.30 -0.20
CA ALA A 206 -5.31 10.59 0.84
C ALA A 206 -4.23 11.46 1.49
N SER A 207 -4.11 11.39 2.81
CA SER A 207 -3.03 12.09 3.54
C SER A 207 -1.64 11.58 3.14
N GLY A 208 -0.66 12.49 3.02
CA GLY A 208 0.68 12.19 2.52
C GLY A 208 1.52 11.27 3.41
N GLY A 209 1.09 10.99 4.64
CA GLY A 209 1.69 9.98 5.52
C GLY A 209 1.13 8.57 5.32
N TYR A 210 0.11 8.43 4.47
CA TYR A 210 -0.71 7.24 4.29
C TYR A 210 -0.96 6.99 2.79
N GLY A 211 -2.13 6.47 2.39
CA GLY A 211 -2.39 6.11 1.01
C GLY A 211 -3.37 4.95 0.83
N LEU A 212 -3.17 4.18 -0.23
CA LEU A 212 -4.07 3.08 -0.58
C LEU A 212 -3.72 1.80 0.19
N ALA A 213 -2.53 1.24 -0.03
CA ALA A 213 -2.14 -0.02 0.60
C ALA A 213 -0.80 0.09 1.34
N GLN A 214 -0.77 -0.36 2.59
CA GLN A 214 0.44 -0.42 3.40
C GLN A 214 0.78 -1.83 3.87
N VAL A 215 2.02 -2.22 3.66
CA VAL A 215 2.57 -3.51 4.11
C VAL A 215 3.51 -3.31 5.28
N HIS A 216 3.10 -3.80 6.45
CA HIS A 216 3.95 -4.06 7.60
C HIS A 216 4.41 -5.53 7.65
N ALA A 217 3.48 -6.46 7.38
CA ALA A 217 3.78 -7.87 7.18
C ALA A 217 2.92 -8.44 6.05
N GLY A 218 3.56 -8.98 5.02
CA GLY A 218 2.87 -9.61 3.90
C GLY A 218 3.80 -10.47 3.05
N LYS A 219 3.31 -11.60 2.53
CA LYS A 219 4.09 -12.52 1.70
C LYS A 219 3.33 -12.97 0.45
N ARG A 220 3.98 -12.94 -0.73
CA ARG A 220 3.38 -13.35 -2.02
C ARG A 220 2.10 -12.56 -2.32
N ILE A 221 2.25 -11.27 -2.57
CA ILE A 221 1.11 -10.36 -2.79
C ILE A 221 1.31 -9.55 -4.07
N LEU A 222 0.29 -9.56 -4.93
CA LEU A 222 0.19 -8.72 -6.13
C LEU A 222 -0.59 -7.44 -5.83
N PHE A 223 0.00 -6.32 -6.22
CA PHE A 223 -0.61 -4.99 -6.29
C PHE A 223 -0.69 -4.59 -7.76
N GLU A 224 -1.88 -4.43 -8.32
CA GLU A 224 -2.04 -4.19 -9.76
C GLU A 224 -3.08 -3.11 -10.08
N ASN A 225 -2.80 -2.21 -11.02
CA ASN A 225 -3.74 -1.16 -11.44
C ASN A 225 -4.24 -0.31 -10.26
N LEU A 226 -3.29 0.19 -9.46
CA LEU A 226 -3.59 1.02 -8.30
C LEU A 226 -3.44 2.49 -8.65
N TYR A 227 -4.38 3.32 -8.20
CA TYR A 227 -4.32 4.76 -8.38
C TYR A 227 -4.47 5.50 -7.05
N THR A 228 -3.68 6.55 -6.84
CA THR A 228 -3.91 7.48 -5.71
C THR A 228 -3.84 8.94 -6.11
N ARG A 229 -4.76 9.76 -5.61
CA ARG A 229 -4.58 11.21 -5.50
C ARG A 229 -4.18 11.56 -4.07
N GLY A 230 -2.94 11.99 -3.86
CA GLY A 230 -2.34 12.05 -2.53
C GLY A 230 -1.85 10.69 -2.01
N GLY A 231 -1.18 10.69 -0.87
CA GLY A 231 -0.69 9.51 -0.16
C GLY A 231 0.41 8.74 -0.90
N VAL A 232 0.26 7.41 -0.90
CA VAL A 232 1.12 6.42 -1.55
C VAL A 232 0.27 5.27 -2.07
N ALA A 233 0.48 4.84 -3.32
CA ALA A 233 -0.24 3.69 -3.89
C ALA A 233 0.19 2.38 -3.24
N MET A 234 1.49 2.12 -3.25
CA MET A 234 2.09 0.92 -2.67
C MET A 234 3.14 1.32 -1.62
N ARG A 235 2.73 1.26 -0.35
CA ARG A 235 3.58 1.63 0.79
C ARG A 235 4.14 0.40 1.48
N VAL A 236 5.33 -0.04 1.09
CA VAL A 236 6.04 -1.13 1.77
C VAL A 236 6.89 -0.53 2.88
N GLU A 237 6.27 -0.36 4.05
CA GLU A 237 6.90 0.27 5.20
C GLU A 237 6.79 -0.60 6.46
N THR A 238 7.85 -1.35 6.76
CA THR A 238 7.82 -2.44 7.74
C THR A 238 8.28 -2.00 9.14
N GLY A 239 7.66 -0.92 9.62
CA GLY A 239 7.89 -0.34 10.96
C GLY A 239 7.17 -1.05 12.11
N VAL A 240 6.11 -1.83 11.83
CA VAL A 240 5.41 -2.66 12.81
C VAL A 240 5.91 -4.10 12.71
N ARG A 241 6.11 -4.74 13.85
CA ARG A 241 6.60 -6.12 13.96
C ARG A 241 5.70 -6.94 14.87
N PRO A 242 5.70 -8.27 14.70
CA PRO A 242 5.19 -9.17 15.72
C PRO A 242 5.82 -8.87 17.08
N LYS A 243 5.03 -8.96 18.15
CA LYS A 243 5.53 -8.76 19.51
C LYS A 243 6.34 -9.97 20.00
N ASN A 244 6.01 -11.18 19.53
CA ASN A 244 6.76 -12.39 19.83
C ASN A 244 7.99 -12.52 18.91
N PRO A 245 9.22 -12.63 19.46
CA PRO A 245 10.44 -12.75 18.67
C PRO A 245 10.54 -14.05 17.85
N LYS A 246 9.74 -15.08 18.17
CA LYS A 246 9.63 -16.33 17.39
C LYS A 246 8.87 -16.14 16.06
N GLN A 247 8.21 -15.00 15.88
CA GLN A 247 7.38 -14.71 14.71
C GLN A 247 8.12 -13.83 13.71
N ILE A 248 7.97 -14.17 12.43
CA ILE A 248 8.56 -13.45 11.32
C ILE A 248 7.49 -12.54 10.72
N GLY A 249 7.70 -11.22 10.83
CA GLY A 249 6.97 -10.22 10.06
C GLY A 249 7.81 -9.71 8.89
N GLY A 250 7.36 -8.63 8.24
CA GLY A 250 8.07 -8.03 7.11
C GLY A 250 7.44 -8.36 5.75
N ALA A 251 8.04 -7.84 4.68
CA ALA A 251 7.53 -7.93 3.33
C ALA A 251 8.33 -8.93 2.49
N PHE A 252 7.69 -9.94 1.91
CA PHE A 252 8.36 -10.98 1.12
C PHE A 252 7.61 -11.26 -0.18
N ASP A 253 8.34 -11.42 -1.28
CA ASP A 253 7.78 -11.83 -2.57
C ASP A 253 6.61 -10.93 -3.03
N LEU A 254 6.79 -9.61 -2.93
CA LEU A 254 5.76 -8.65 -3.35
C LEU A 254 5.94 -8.27 -4.81
N VAL A 255 4.83 -8.11 -5.52
CA VAL A 255 4.80 -7.67 -6.92
C VAL A 255 3.91 -6.45 -7.05
N GLY A 256 4.40 -5.36 -7.65
CA GLY A 256 3.64 -4.18 -8.02
C GLY A 256 3.61 -4.02 -9.55
N ARG A 257 2.43 -3.79 -10.12
CA ARG A 257 2.24 -3.56 -11.57
C ARG A 257 1.30 -2.40 -11.82
N ASN A 258 1.65 -1.55 -12.78
CA ASN A 258 0.79 -0.44 -13.24
C ASN A 258 0.27 0.40 -12.06
N LEU A 259 1.18 1.08 -11.38
CA LEU A 259 0.89 1.91 -10.21
C LEU A 259 0.92 3.38 -10.62
N LYS A 260 -0.11 4.14 -10.26
CA LYS A 260 -0.23 5.56 -10.59
C LYS A 260 -0.49 6.41 -9.36
N SER A 261 0.18 7.55 -9.27
CA SER A 261 -0.13 8.58 -8.27
C SER A 261 -0.12 9.99 -8.83
N GLU A 262 -1.01 10.84 -8.28
CA GLU A 262 -1.12 12.25 -8.62
C GLU A 262 -1.11 13.11 -7.36
N ASN A 263 -0.42 14.24 -7.38
CA ASN A 263 -0.37 15.20 -6.26
C ASN A 263 -0.03 14.54 -4.91
N ALA A 264 0.82 13.52 -4.94
CA ALA A 264 1.14 12.64 -3.82
C ALA A 264 2.59 12.85 -3.36
N GLY A 265 2.97 12.24 -2.24
CA GLY A 265 4.37 12.25 -1.81
C GLY A 265 5.23 11.27 -2.61
N THR A 266 4.72 10.07 -2.83
CA THR A 266 5.37 9.07 -3.68
C THR A 266 4.37 8.06 -4.17
N CYS A 267 4.56 7.46 -5.34
CA CYS A 267 3.68 6.37 -5.80
C CYS A 267 4.04 5.06 -5.09
N VAL A 268 5.35 4.77 -5.01
CA VAL A 268 5.88 3.59 -4.34
C VAL A 268 6.85 4.02 -3.24
N LEU A 269 6.71 3.43 -2.05
CA LEU A 269 7.66 3.58 -0.95
C LEU A 269 8.21 2.23 -0.54
N LEU A 270 9.54 2.09 -0.54
CA LEU A 270 10.25 1.01 0.13
C LEU A 270 10.96 1.60 1.36
N SER A 271 10.50 1.26 2.56
CA SER A 271 11.04 1.77 3.82
C SER A 271 11.14 0.64 4.85
N PRO A 272 12.32 0.01 5.00
CA PRO A 272 12.43 -1.23 5.76
C PRO A 272 12.46 -1.02 7.28
N HIS A 273 12.57 0.23 7.78
CA HIS A 273 12.81 0.51 9.20
C HIS A 273 13.98 -0.33 9.72
N SER A 274 13.78 -1.18 10.72
CA SER A 274 14.82 -2.10 11.21
C SER A 274 14.72 -3.50 10.59
N THR A 275 13.72 -3.77 9.74
CA THR A 275 13.27 -5.10 9.30
C THR A 275 14.01 -5.57 8.05
N HIS A 276 14.45 -6.84 8.03
CA HIS A 276 15.04 -7.46 6.86
C HIS A 276 13.95 -8.13 6.05
N ASN A 277 13.62 -7.50 4.94
CA ASN A 277 12.54 -7.89 4.04
C ASN A 277 13.09 -8.76 2.91
N GLY A 278 12.22 -9.54 2.29
CA GLY A 278 12.51 -10.28 1.07
C GLY A 278 12.55 -9.39 -0.17
N VAL A 279 12.29 -10.02 -1.31
CA VAL A 279 12.29 -9.37 -2.62
C VAL A 279 10.98 -8.61 -2.87
N VAL A 280 11.10 -7.42 -3.43
CA VAL A 280 9.98 -6.65 -3.99
C VAL A 280 10.27 -6.36 -5.47
N LYS A 281 9.31 -6.66 -6.35
CA LYS A 281 9.43 -6.38 -7.79
C LYS A 281 8.34 -5.42 -8.21
N VAL A 282 8.70 -4.28 -8.79
CA VAL A 282 7.75 -3.29 -9.30
C VAL A 282 8.02 -3.04 -10.78
N ASP A 283 6.97 -3.05 -11.59
CA ASP A 283 7.01 -2.81 -13.02
C ASP A 283 5.86 -1.89 -13.45
N GLY A 284 6.20 -0.70 -13.94
CA GLY A 284 5.22 0.29 -14.38
C GLY A 284 4.77 1.19 -13.23
N VAL A 285 5.42 2.35 -13.13
CA VAL A 285 5.07 3.42 -12.19
C VAL A 285 4.90 4.73 -12.96
N GLU A 286 3.73 5.34 -12.85
CA GLU A 286 3.46 6.68 -13.38
C GLU A 286 3.18 7.64 -12.22
N ALA A 287 3.90 8.75 -12.14
CA ALA A 287 3.68 9.74 -11.08
C ALA A 287 3.60 11.16 -11.64
N ILE A 288 2.49 11.85 -11.37
CA ILE A 288 2.26 13.22 -11.85
C ILE A 288 2.23 14.16 -10.65
N SER A 289 3.09 15.17 -10.66
CA SER A 289 3.18 16.14 -9.56
C SER A 289 3.40 15.48 -8.19
N CYS A 290 4.32 14.50 -8.11
CA CYS A 290 4.75 13.86 -6.86
C CYS A 290 6.16 14.31 -6.46
N ASP A 291 6.51 14.26 -5.16
CA ASP A 291 7.88 14.54 -4.69
C ASP A 291 8.84 13.59 -5.43
N PHE A 292 8.48 12.30 -5.44
CA PHE A 292 9.14 11.24 -6.21
C PHE A 292 8.08 10.30 -6.83
N ALA A 293 8.40 9.60 -7.91
CA ALA A 293 7.59 8.45 -8.33
C ALA A 293 7.86 7.25 -7.42
N VAL A 294 9.14 6.99 -7.15
CA VAL A 294 9.59 5.92 -6.25
C VAL A 294 10.56 6.48 -5.21
N LYS A 295 10.34 6.10 -3.95
CA LYS A 295 11.23 6.41 -2.84
C LYS A 295 11.73 5.14 -2.18
N ILE A 296 13.05 4.96 -2.18
CA ILE A 296 13.76 3.87 -1.49
C ILE A 296 14.47 4.49 -0.30
N ALA A 297 13.91 4.31 0.89
CA ALA A 297 14.41 4.89 2.13
C ALA A 297 15.46 3.98 2.80
N PRO A 298 16.41 4.54 3.57
CA PRO A 298 17.32 3.74 4.38
C PRO A 298 16.58 3.02 5.50
N GLY A 299 17.12 1.88 5.92
CA GLY A 299 16.77 1.31 7.21
C GLY A 299 17.25 2.23 8.34
N PHE A 300 16.56 2.18 9.48
CA PHE A 300 16.98 2.88 10.67
C PHE A 300 16.53 2.17 11.95
N ILE A 301 17.28 2.39 13.03
CA ILE A 301 16.96 1.91 14.37
C ILE A 301 16.45 3.09 15.16
N SER A 302 15.22 3.01 15.67
CA SER A 302 14.68 4.06 16.53
C SER A 302 15.56 4.26 17.78
N LYS A 303 15.68 5.51 18.26
CA LYS A 303 16.52 5.85 19.43
C LYS A 303 16.22 4.99 20.67
N ARG A 304 14.97 4.52 20.82
CA ARG A 304 14.50 3.68 21.94
C ARG A 304 15.03 2.23 21.91
N LYS A 305 15.48 1.74 20.75
CA LYS A 305 15.94 0.35 20.53
C LYS A 305 17.46 0.21 20.35
N LYS A 306 18.23 1.28 20.57
CA LYS A 306 19.70 1.29 20.39
C LYS A 306 20.48 0.38 21.35
N ARG A 307 19.86 -0.21 22.37
CA ARG A 307 20.53 -1.01 23.39
C ARG A 307 20.69 -2.50 23.06
N GLU A 308 20.18 -2.97 21.91
CA GLU A 308 20.08 -4.42 21.62
C GLU A 308 20.85 -4.88 20.36
N GLY A 309 21.64 -4.00 19.72
CA GLY A 309 22.44 -4.36 18.55
C GLY A 309 21.71 -4.73 17.23
N PRO A 310 20.44 -4.36 16.94
CA PRO A 310 19.87 -4.66 15.64
C PRO A 310 20.54 -3.83 14.54
N GLU A 311 20.73 -4.40 13.35
CA GLU A 311 21.16 -3.67 12.17
C GLU A 311 19.99 -2.87 11.54
N PRO A 312 20.27 -1.81 10.77
CA PRO A 312 19.25 -1.18 9.93
C PRO A 312 18.58 -2.18 9.00
N GLY A 313 17.27 -2.04 8.80
CA GLY A 313 16.50 -2.92 7.92
C GLY A 313 16.91 -2.77 6.46
N THR A 314 16.60 -3.80 5.68
CA THR A 314 16.95 -3.90 4.26
C THR A 314 15.82 -4.54 3.46
N PHE A 315 15.91 -4.46 2.14
CA PHE A 315 15.25 -5.37 1.22
C PHE A 315 16.29 -6.29 0.57
N ALA A 316 15.91 -7.52 0.28
CA ALA A 316 16.83 -8.53 -0.23
C ALA A 316 17.31 -8.21 -1.66
N GLU A 317 18.50 -8.70 -1.99
CA GLU A 317 19.01 -8.69 -3.36
C GLU A 317 18.03 -9.41 -4.30
N GLY A 318 17.88 -8.90 -5.52
CA GLY A 318 16.84 -9.33 -6.46
C GLY A 318 15.59 -8.45 -6.43
N THR A 319 15.53 -7.47 -5.51
CA THR A 319 14.54 -6.38 -5.55
C THR A 319 14.75 -5.53 -6.82
N THR A 320 13.66 -5.25 -7.55
CA THR A 320 13.70 -4.54 -8.83
C THR A 320 12.62 -3.47 -8.93
N ILE A 321 12.96 -2.32 -9.50
CA ILE A 321 12.04 -1.25 -9.88
C ILE A 321 12.25 -0.96 -11.37
N LYS A 322 11.24 -1.18 -12.21
CA LYS A 322 11.35 -1.03 -13.67
C LYS A 322 10.25 -0.12 -14.20
N ASN A 323 10.54 0.53 -15.33
CA ASN A 323 9.56 1.30 -16.11
C ASN A 323 8.89 2.40 -15.28
N VAL A 324 9.70 3.36 -14.85
CA VAL A 324 9.27 4.51 -14.05
C VAL A 324 9.16 5.73 -14.95
N HIS A 325 8.00 6.37 -14.95
CA HIS A 325 7.75 7.64 -15.63
C HIS A 325 7.22 8.66 -14.64
N ALA A 326 7.90 9.80 -14.54
CA ALA A 326 7.46 10.91 -13.68
C ALA A 326 7.21 12.16 -14.51
N VAL A 327 6.10 12.85 -14.24
CA VAL A 327 5.76 14.14 -14.83
C VAL A 327 5.84 15.20 -13.73
N PHE A 328 6.66 16.22 -13.99
CA PHE A 328 6.84 17.34 -13.07
C PHE A 328 5.51 18.07 -12.83
N GLY A 329 5.29 18.49 -11.58
CA GLY A 329 4.22 19.41 -11.23
C GLY A 329 4.51 20.16 -9.94
N THR A 330 3.64 21.09 -9.58
CA THR A 330 3.86 22.08 -8.49
C THR A 330 2.97 21.87 -7.27
N ASN A 331 2.33 20.70 -7.15
CA ASN A 331 1.33 20.40 -6.12
C ASN A 331 1.53 19.07 -5.35
N THR A 332 2.77 18.56 -5.29
CA THR A 332 3.10 17.36 -4.50
C THR A 332 2.81 17.56 -3.02
N GLN A 333 2.45 16.49 -2.32
CA GLN A 333 2.48 16.45 -0.84
C GLN A 333 3.91 16.25 -0.34
N ARG A 334 4.33 17.13 0.56
CA ARG A 334 5.73 17.21 0.96
C ARG A 334 5.91 17.05 2.45
N GLY A 335 6.76 16.10 2.81
CA GLY A 335 7.25 15.92 4.17
C GLY A 335 8.54 16.71 4.42
N TRP A 336 8.81 17.00 5.70
CA TRP A 336 10.05 17.65 6.15
C TRP A 336 11.31 16.95 5.63
N THR A 337 11.32 15.62 5.65
CA THR A 337 12.50 14.82 5.28
C THR A 337 12.88 14.95 3.80
N SER A 338 11.93 15.35 2.94
CA SER A 338 12.17 15.61 1.52
C SER A 338 12.76 16.99 1.26
N MET A 339 12.69 17.93 2.22
CA MET A 339 13.11 19.33 2.00
C MET A 339 14.58 19.45 1.59
N LYS A 340 15.44 18.59 2.12
CA LYS A 340 16.88 18.61 1.80
C LYS A 340 17.20 18.23 0.35
N TYR A 341 16.23 17.76 -0.42
CA TYR A 341 16.39 17.46 -1.85
C TYR A 341 15.77 18.52 -2.75
N VAL A 342 15.15 19.57 -2.19
CA VAL A 342 14.54 20.64 -2.98
C VAL A 342 15.63 21.53 -3.54
N HIS A 343 15.73 21.61 -4.87
CA HIS A 343 16.57 22.61 -5.51
C HIS A 343 16.13 24.04 -5.07
N PRO A 344 17.05 24.97 -4.75
CA PRO A 344 16.69 26.31 -4.27
C PRO A 344 15.67 27.05 -5.14
N GLU A 345 15.77 26.96 -6.46
CA GLU A 345 14.82 27.57 -7.42
C GLU A 345 13.39 27.04 -7.31
N LEU A 346 13.20 25.85 -6.74
CA LEU A 346 11.90 25.23 -6.53
C LEU A 346 11.26 25.61 -5.19
N LEU A 347 11.98 26.30 -4.30
CA LEU A 347 11.44 26.76 -3.00
C LEU A 347 10.21 27.67 -3.19
N LYS A 348 10.14 28.45 -4.27
CA LYS A 348 8.99 29.30 -4.61
C LYS A 348 7.65 28.55 -4.68
N TYR A 349 7.67 27.24 -4.95
CA TYR A 349 6.47 26.41 -5.00
C TYR A 349 6.13 25.79 -3.63
N VAL A 350 7.06 25.79 -2.68
CA VAL A 350 6.87 25.23 -1.35
C VAL A 350 5.98 26.15 -0.53
N ARG A 351 4.87 25.59 -0.04
CA ARG A 351 3.83 26.31 0.70
C ARG A 351 3.17 25.40 1.72
N MET A 352 2.52 25.97 2.72
CA MET A 352 1.70 25.19 3.65
C MET A 352 0.47 24.61 2.93
N SER A 353 0.11 23.39 3.28
CA SER A 353 -1.08 22.72 2.77
C SER A 353 -2.33 23.37 3.37
N LYS A 354 -3.35 23.62 2.54
CA LYS A 354 -4.63 24.14 3.01
C LYS A 354 -5.53 23.03 3.57
N GLU A 355 -5.35 21.80 3.08
CA GLU A 355 -6.20 20.66 3.46
C GLU A 355 -5.65 19.90 4.67
N GLN A 356 -4.36 20.02 4.96
CA GLN A 356 -3.68 19.31 6.05
C GLN A 356 -2.76 20.28 6.80
N PRO A 357 -3.21 20.86 7.92
CA PRO A 357 -2.38 21.71 8.78
C PRO A 357 -1.02 21.05 9.10
N GLY A 358 0.04 21.87 9.18
CA GLY A 358 1.39 21.39 9.47
C GLY A 358 2.06 20.54 8.37
N LYS A 359 1.39 20.30 7.23
CA LYS A 359 1.96 19.67 6.02
C LYS A 359 2.29 20.71 4.96
N MET A 360 3.16 20.35 4.03
CA MET A 360 3.56 21.21 2.92
C MET A 360 3.07 20.67 1.58
N ARG A 361 2.93 21.58 0.63
CA ARG A 361 2.88 21.31 -0.81
C ARG A 361 4.15 21.84 -1.48
N GLY A 362 4.49 21.36 -2.67
CA GLY A 362 5.64 21.88 -3.42
C GLY A 362 5.72 21.40 -4.85
N ALA A 363 6.84 21.68 -5.51
CA ALA A 363 7.19 21.10 -6.80
C ALA A 363 7.76 19.69 -6.69
N SER A 364 7.61 18.88 -7.73
CA SER A 364 8.27 17.59 -7.86
C SER A 364 9.78 17.73 -7.71
N ILE A 365 10.43 16.71 -7.13
CA ILE A 365 11.87 16.75 -6.89
C ILE A 365 12.62 15.99 -7.96
N ALA A 366 12.35 14.69 -8.12
CA ALA A 366 12.99 13.83 -9.11
C ALA A 366 12.13 12.59 -9.36
N PRO A 367 12.33 11.86 -10.47
CA PRO A 367 11.62 10.59 -10.69
C PRO A 367 11.85 9.55 -9.57
N VAL A 368 13.10 9.33 -9.15
CA VAL A 368 13.42 8.35 -8.09
C VAL A 368 14.38 8.93 -7.05
N LEU A 369 14.08 8.69 -5.77
CA LEU A 369 15.03 8.85 -4.67
C LEU A 369 15.50 7.48 -4.18
N TYR A 370 16.81 7.22 -4.30
CA TYR A 370 17.50 6.06 -3.77
C TYR A 370 18.39 6.45 -2.58
N ALA A 371 17.79 6.46 -1.39
CA ALA A 371 18.51 6.68 -0.13
C ALA A 371 18.80 5.37 0.64
N GLY A 372 18.27 4.24 0.20
CA GLY A 372 18.55 2.90 0.75
C GLY A 372 20.04 2.55 0.73
N LYS A 373 20.49 1.76 1.70
CA LYS A 373 21.87 1.22 1.80
C LYS A 373 21.92 -0.28 1.49
N TYR A 374 21.00 -0.73 0.64
CA TYR A 374 20.82 -2.12 0.22
C TYR A 374 20.52 -2.12 -1.28
N LYS A 375 20.85 -3.21 -1.98
CA LYS A 375 20.81 -3.27 -3.44
C LYS A 375 19.39 -3.40 -3.98
N VAL A 376 19.00 -2.42 -4.79
CA VAL A 376 17.80 -2.44 -5.65
C VAL A 376 18.23 -2.21 -7.09
N ASN A 377 17.79 -3.06 -8.00
CA ASN A 377 18.04 -2.88 -9.43
C ASN A 377 16.97 -1.94 -10.01
N ILE A 378 17.40 -0.83 -10.60
CA ILE A 378 16.51 0.20 -11.14
C ILE A 378 16.75 0.31 -12.65
N GLU A 379 15.69 0.18 -13.44
CA GLU A 379 15.77 0.17 -14.91
C GLU A 379 14.68 1.05 -15.53
N ASN A 380 15.00 1.66 -16.68
CA ASN A 380 14.07 2.48 -17.47
C ASN A 380 13.34 3.56 -16.65
N VAL A 381 14.10 4.57 -16.18
CA VAL A 381 13.55 5.71 -15.45
C VAL A 381 13.55 6.95 -16.34
N THR A 382 12.39 7.56 -16.51
CA THR A 382 12.20 8.76 -17.33
C THR A 382 11.51 9.86 -16.52
N GLY A 383 11.77 11.11 -16.89
CA GLY A 383 11.16 12.29 -16.29
C GLY A 383 10.80 13.32 -17.36
N GLU A 384 9.61 13.91 -17.25
CA GLU A 384 9.14 15.01 -18.08
C GLU A 384 9.05 16.30 -17.25
N GLY A 385 9.58 17.41 -17.78
CA GLY A 385 9.46 18.74 -17.15
C GLY A 385 10.36 19.00 -15.94
N PHE A 386 11.34 18.14 -15.65
CA PHE A 386 12.29 18.36 -14.56
C PHE A 386 13.49 19.22 -15.01
N GLU A 387 13.41 20.53 -14.80
CA GLU A 387 14.46 21.48 -15.23
C GLU A 387 15.75 21.43 -14.39
N TYR A 388 15.61 21.16 -13.08
CA TYR A 388 16.71 21.29 -12.10
C TYR A 388 17.28 19.94 -11.63
N VAL A 389 16.97 18.86 -12.35
CA VAL A 389 17.42 17.51 -12.04
C VAL A 389 18.33 17.02 -13.15
N THR A 390 19.58 16.74 -12.83
CA THR A 390 20.58 16.31 -13.82
C THR A 390 20.55 14.82 -14.11
N LYS A 391 19.88 14.02 -13.26
CA LYS A 391 19.75 12.56 -13.41
C LYS A 391 18.42 12.05 -12.84
N PRO A 392 17.77 11.06 -13.48
CA PRO A 392 16.44 10.60 -13.08
C PRO A 392 16.40 9.85 -11.73
N VAL A 393 17.55 9.35 -11.27
CA VAL A 393 17.70 8.70 -9.96
C VAL A 393 18.68 9.50 -9.12
N ILE A 394 18.19 10.13 -8.06
CA ILE A 394 18.99 10.86 -7.08
C ILE A 394 19.24 10.00 -5.83
N THR A 395 20.33 10.26 -5.11
CA THR A 395 20.73 9.56 -3.90
C THR A 395 20.80 10.52 -2.70
N GLU A 396 21.30 10.06 -1.56
CA GLU A 396 21.56 10.95 -0.43
C GLU A 396 22.60 12.04 -0.72
N ASP A 397 23.53 11.78 -1.64
CA ASP A 397 24.62 12.70 -1.98
C ASP A 397 24.13 13.91 -2.80
N ASP A 398 22.94 13.80 -3.41
CA ASP A 398 22.29 14.89 -4.14
C ASP A 398 21.48 15.82 -3.22
N ALA A 399 21.51 15.61 -1.90
CA ALA A 399 20.94 16.55 -0.96
C ALA A 399 21.66 17.91 -1.06
N VAL A 400 20.92 19.01 -0.94
CA VAL A 400 21.53 20.34 -0.93
C VAL A 400 22.55 20.46 0.20
N PRO A 401 23.66 21.20 0.00
CA PRO A 401 24.64 21.42 1.04
C PRO A 401 24.01 21.98 2.31
N LYS A 402 24.57 21.60 3.47
CA LYS A 402 24.02 21.93 4.78
C LYS A 402 23.91 23.45 4.99
N GLU A 403 24.87 24.20 4.45
CA GLU A 403 24.95 25.66 4.48
C GLU A 403 23.81 26.27 3.67
N VAL A 404 23.55 25.75 2.46
CA VAL A 404 22.43 26.17 1.60
C VAL A 404 21.10 25.89 2.31
N PHE A 405 20.94 24.70 2.87
CA PHE A 405 19.72 24.35 3.61
C PHE A 405 19.48 25.27 4.81
N ARG A 406 20.53 25.54 5.59
CA ARG A 406 20.44 26.40 6.77
C ARG A 406 20.09 27.84 6.44
N LYS A 407 20.54 28.33 5.28
CA LYS A 407 20.27 29.69 4.83
C LYS A 407 18.92 29.74 4.09
N LEU A 408 18.87 29.21 2.87
CA LEU A 408 17.73 29.42 1.96
C LEU A 408 16.48 28.63 2.39
N HIS A 409 16.62 27.35 2.69
CA HIS A 409 15.45 26.52 3.00
C HIS A 409 14.82 26.93 4.32
N ARG A 410 15.62 27.14 5.37
CA ARG A 410 15.09 27.59 6.67
C ARG A 410 14.43 28.96 6.59
N GLU A 411 15.07 29.93 5.96
CA GLU A 411 14.49 31.27 5.75
C GLU A 411 13.14 31.17 5.02
N HIS A 412 13.04 30.34 3.97
CA HIS A 412 11.77 30.11 3.27
C HIS A 412 10.72 29.44 4.17
N LEU A 413 11.11 28.42 4.93
CA LEU A 413 10.22 27.69 5.84
C LEU A 413 9.68 28.59 6.97
N GLU A 414 10.51 29.49 7.48
CA GLU A 414 10.09 30.55 8.41
C GLU A 414 9.09 31.49 7.75
N LYS A 415 9.39 31.97 6.53
CA LYS A 415 8.52 32.88 5.77
C LYS A 415 7.12 32.30 5.51
N ILE A 416 7.02 31.00 5.24
CA ILE A 416 5.71 30.34 5.02
C ILE A 416 5.03 29.90 6.32
N GLY A 417 5.61 30.16 7.49
CA GLY A 417 5.02 29.83 8.78
C GLY A 417 5.05 28.35 9.14
N TYR A 418 6.00 27.58 8.60
CA TYR A 418 6.09 26.13 8.88
C TYR A 418 6.33 25.85 10.37
N TYR A 419 7.27 26.57 10.99
CA TYR A 419 7.66 26.33 12.38
C TYR A 419 6.58 26.77 13.38
N SER A 420 5.81 27.81 13.09
CA SER A 420 4.71 28.25 13.94
C SER A 420 3.54 27.26 13.93
N GLN A 421 3.17 26.72 12.76
CA GLN A 421 2.13 25.68 12.69
C GLN A 421 2.57 24.38 13.38
N LYS A 422 3.85 24.02 13.30
CA LYS A 422 4.39 22.83 13.97
C LYS A 422 4.36 22.91 15.49
N ALA A 423 4.59 24.09 16.07
CA ALA A 423 4.56 24.29 17.51
C ALA A 423 3.13 24.15 18.09
N GLY A 424 2.11 24.61 17.36
CA GLY A 424 0.70 24.47 17.77
C GLY A 424 0.10 23.06 17.59
N GLU A 425 0.82 22.10 16.98
CA GLU A 425 0.43 20.68 16.94
C GLU A 425 0.95 19.87 18.15
N SER A 426 1.86 20.45 18.95
CA SER A 426 2.47 19.81 20.13
C SER A 426 1.89 20.27 21.47
N GLU A 427 0.95 21.20 21.44
CA GLU A 427 0.01 21.55 22.52
C GLU A 427 -1.33 20.86 22.26
#